data_AF-A0A8H3DFK5-F1
#
_entry.id   AF-A0A8H3DFK5-F1
#
_cell.length_a   1.000
_cell.length_b   1.000
_cell.length_c   1.000
_cell.angle_alpha   90.00
_cell.angle_beta   90.00
_cell.angle_gamma   90.00
#
_symmetry.space_group_name_H-M   'P 1'
#
loop_
_entity.id
_entity.type
_entity.pdbx_description
1 polymer ?
#
loop_
_entity_poly.entity_id
_entity_poly.type
_entity_poly.pdbx_seq_one_letter_code
_entity_poly.pdbx_strand_id
1 'polypeptide(L)'
;DAFKKIAHEEIQKCLFRNTITADDFRFIVQGTDKPYLTLLPMFNMANYRHQLILSCDLPKDVLETYAAERAKDPSAVFYIGTTKDVKLESILAGSFEAMLEKGLPAKNQPPPQRYASNFQVTNIKALKNSPIDSKYLDPSFPDYMYFYLYGTKDQKHIEHMLVSSSNAQLTSDQVDLQLSSGSALSEADLAKGLIVRLDNIHENIVLPVLPPNTPAFFTAGKELKVSIFQDPHAADAHGPGLTDPLSKATPIASGTLKLGKMVYADSVLLNGNPALDGTLEVNEGVSGNTLEERLTATRRNFVAEDNQHVDSYYKRRDKQAAWRHYVEKNLSSIGHDTAGVRPQRSHHH
;
A
#
# COMPACT_ATOMS: atom_id res chain seq x y z
N ASP A 1 23.35 -29.69 -17.32
CA ASP A 1 23.40 -28.26 -17.72
C ASP A 1 22.06 -27.54 -17.63
N ALA A 2 20.94 -28.11 -18.10
CA ALA A 2 19.61 -27.49 -17.98
C ALA A 2 19.23 -27.04 -16.55
N PHE A 3 19.45 -27.88 -15.54
CA PHE A 3 19.21 -27.51 -14.13
C PHE A 3 20.01 -26.28 -13.69
N LYS A 4 21.29 -26.18 -14.08
CA LYS A 4 22.14 -25.04 -13.71
C LYS A 4 21.65 -23.74 -14.34
N LYS A 5 21.17 -23.79 -15.58
CA LYS A 5 20.58 -22.64 -16.28
C LYS A 5 19.35 -22.12 -15.52
N ILE A 6 18.38 -23.00 -15.26
CA ILE A 6 17.16 -22.65 -14.52
C ILE A 6 17.50 -22.13 -13.12
N ALA A 7 18.38 -22.83 -12.39
CA ALA A 7 18.81 -22.39 -11.08
C ALA A 7 19.44 -20.98 -11.11
N HIS A 8 20.25 -20.67 -12.13
CA HIS A 8 20.84 -19.35 -12.28
C HIS A 8 19.78 -18.28 -12.56
N GLU A 9 18.81 -18.55 -13.43
CA GLU A 9 17.70 -17.64 -13.73
C GLU A 9 16.86 -17.32 -12.48
N GLU A 10 16.51 -18.34 -11.69
CA GLU A 10 15.77 -18.18 -10.44
C GLU A 10 16.60 -17.42 -9.38
N ILE A 11 17.91 -17.68 -9.27
CA ILE A 11 18.80 -16.90 -8.41
C ILE A 11 18.78 -15.42 -8.81
N GLN A 12 18.81 -15.09 -10.11
CA GLN A 12 18.73 -13.69 -10.54
C GLN A 12 17.40 -13.04 -10.12
N LYS A 13 16.27 -13.74 -10.27
CA LYS A 13 14.96 -13.24 -9.79
C LYS A 13 14.97 -13.00 -8.27
N CYS A 14 15.51 -13.94 -7.50
CA CYS A 14 15.65 -13.79 -6.04
C CYS A 14 16.53 -12.59 -5.69
N LEU A 15 17.68 -12.42 -6.34
CA LEU A 15 18.57 -11.28 -6.12
C LEU A 15 17.88 -9.96 -6.45
N PHE A 16 17.13 -9.90 -7.55
CA PHE A 16 16.35 -8.72 -7.92
C PHE A 16 15.35 -8.33 -6.82
N ARG A 17 14.56 -9.28 -6.33
CA ARG A 17 13.54 -9.07 -5.28
C ARG A 17 14.12 -8.73 -3.91
N ASN A 18 15.33 -9.19 -3.61
CA ASN A 18 15.92 -9.15 -2.26
C ASN A 18 17.08 -8.16 -2.11
N THR A 19 17.54 -7.51 -3.18
CA THR A 19 18.63 -6.53 -3.07
C THR A 19 18.05 -5.14 -2.84
N ILE A 20 18.35 -4.55 -1.68
CA ILE A 20 17.99 -3.17 -1.38
C ILE A 20 18.84 -2.23 -2.25
N THR A 21 18.18 -1.38 -3.03
CA THR A 21 18.81 -0.41 -3.93
C THR A 21 18.15 0.96 -3.80
N ALA A 22 18.70 1.98 -4.48
CA ALA A 22 17.98 3.23 -4.63
C ALA A 22 16.82 3.02 -5.61
N ASP A 23 15.67 3.64 -5.32
CA ASP A 23 14.41 3.49 -6.05
C ASP A 23 13.55 4.74 -5.87
N ASP A 24 12.49 4.90 -6.66
CA ASP A 24 11.56 6.00 -6.47
C ASP A 24 10.33 5.61 -5.64
N PHE A 25 10.23 6.24 -4.48
CA PHE A 25 9.15 5.97 -3.55
C PHE A 25 7.94 6.83 -3.89
N ARG A 26 6.75 6.28 -3.66
CA ARG A 26 5.46 6.97 -3.77
C ARG A 26 4.69 6.78 -2.47
N PHE A 27 4.13 7.88 -1.99
CA PHE A 27 3.34 7.92 -0.78
C PHE A 27 1.98 8.51 -1.08
N ILE A 28 0.92 7.89 -0.56
CA ILE A 28 -0.42 8.48 -0.53
C ILE A 28 -0.39 9.68 0.41
N VAL A 29 -0.91 10.82 -0.03
CA VAL A 29 -1.03 12.03 0.79
C VAL A 29 -2.37 12.06 1.50
N GLN A 30 -2.35 12.30 2.81
CA GLN A 30 -3.53 12.43 3.67
C GLN A 30 -3.41 13.72 4.48
N GLY A 31 -4.53 14.42 4.68
CA GLY A 31 -4.58 15.63 5.52
C GLY A 31 -4.17 16.91 4.80
N THR A 32 -5.05 17.92 4.81
CA THR A 32 -4.81 19.25 4.20
C THR A 32 -4.42 20.32 5.22
N ASP A 33 -4.63 20.06 6.50
CA ASP A 33 -4.18 20.91 7.61
C ASP A 33 -2.76 20.53 8.06
N LYS A 34 -2.51 19.22 8.20
CA LYS A 34 -1.21 18.63 8.46
C LYS A 34 -1.02 17.40 7.57
N PRO A 35 0.00 17.39 6.71
CA PRO A 35 0.26 16.27 5.81
C PRO A 35 0.78 15.01 6.53
N TYR A 36 0.20 13.88 6.15
CA TYR A 36 0.68 12.53 6.44
C TYR A 36 0.91 11.77 5.14
N LEU A 37 1.93 10.92 5.14
CA LEU A 37 2.37 10.15 3.97
C LEU A 37 2.37 8.66 4.29
N THR A 38 1.66 7.88 3.50
CA THR A 38 1.62 6.41 3.63
C THR A 38 2.28 5.78 2.42
N LEU A 39 3.33 4.97 2.63
CA LEU A 39 4.07 4.29 1.56
C LEU A 39 3.16 3.29 0.83
N LEU A 40 3.39 3.10 -0.47
CA LEU A 40 2.86 1.96 -1.24
C LEU A 40 3.74 0.72 -0.99
N PRO A 41 3.33 -0.23 -0.14
CA PRO A 41 4.15 -1.36 0.26
C PRO A 41 4.07 -2.50 -0.77
N MET A 42 5.04 -3.41 -0.72
CA MET A 42 4.98 -4.69 -1.43
C MET A 42 5.60 -5.80 -0.58
N PHE A 43 4.97 -6.98 -0.51
CA PHE A 43 5.54 -8.13 0.20
C PHE A 43 6.73 -8.77 -0.52
N ASN A 44 6.85 -8.63 -1.83
CA ASN A 44 7.85 -9.36 -2.63
C ASN A 44 9.03 -8.50 -3.12
N MET A 45 9.15 -7.24 -2.67
CA MET A 45 10.24 -6.34 -3.05
C MET A 45 10.91 -5.73 -1.84
N ALA A 46 12.21 -6.01 -1.65
CA ALA A 46 12.98 -5.53 -0.50
C ALA A 46 12.88 -4.02 -0.27
N ASN A 47 12.93 -3.22 -1.35
CA ASN A 47 12.83 -1.77 -1.26
C ASN A 47 11.50 -1.30 -0.63
N TYR A 48 10.41 -2.03 -0.86
CA TYR A 48 9.03 -1.66 -0.49
C TYR A 48 8.44 -2.54 0.62
N ARG A 49 9.25 -3.42 1.24
CA ARG A 49 8.83 -4.32 2.32
C ARG A 49 8.70 -3.62 3.68
N HIS A 50 8.06 -2.46 3.67
CA HIS A 50 7.80 -1.65 4.86
C HIS A 50 6.38 -1.11 4.82
N GLN A 51 5.65 -1.25 5.92
CA GLN A 51 4.50 -0.42 6.20
C GLN A 51 4.98 0.86 6.89
N LEU A 52 4.90 1.98 6.16
CA LEU A 52 5.45 3.26 6.60
C LEU A 52 4.38 4.35 6.58
N ILE A 53 4.16 4.99 7.73
CA ILE A 53 3.29 6.15 7.91
C ILE A 53 4.14 7.28 8.48
N LEU A 54 4.21 8.40 7.77
CA LEU A 54 4.99 9.57 8.15
C LEU A 54 4.08 10.75 8.42
N SER A 55 4.45 11.60 9.37
CA SER A 55 4.04 13.01 9.39
C SER A 55 5.18 13.85 8.85
N CYS A 56 4.85 14.94 8.17
CA CYS A 56 5.84 15.83 7.58
C CYS A 56 5.29 17.24 7.36
N ASP A 57 6.18 18.15 7.00
CA ASP A 57 5.83 19.49 6.53
C ASP A 57 6.08 19.61 5.03
N LEU A 58 5.12 20.25 4.34
CA LEU A 58 5.22 20.66 2.95
C LEU A 58 5.39 22.18 2.86
N PRO A 59 6.06 22.71 1.81
CA PRO A 59 6.06 24.13 1.55
C PRO A 59 4.63 24.66 1.43
N LYS A 60 4.40 25.87 1.94
CA LYS A 60 3.06 26.45 2.09
C LYS A 60 2.30 26.51 0.76
N ASP A 61 2.95 26.94 -0.31
CA ASP A 61 2.40 27.00 -1.66
C ASP A 61 2.01 25.62 -2.22
N VAL A 62 2.81 24.60 -1.92
CA VAL A 62 2.52 23.21 -2.30
C VAL A 62 1.33 22.67 -1.51
N LEU A 63 1.27 22.93 -0.20
CA LEU A 63 0.14 22.52 0.65
C LEU A 63 -1.16 23.22 0.23
N GLU A 64 -1.11 24.53 -0.07
CA GLU A 64 -2.26 25.28 -0.58
C GLU A 64 -2.73 24.76 -1.94
N THR A 65 -1.79 24.43 -2.84
CA THR A 65 -2.11 23.79 -4.13
C THR A 65 -2.77 22.44 -3.92
N TYR A 66 -2.19 21.57 -3.08
CA TYR A 66 -2.77 20.27 -2.74
C TYR A 66 -4.18 20.41 -2.16
N ALA A 67 -4.37 21.29 -1.18
CA ALA A 67 -5.67 21.53 -0.55
C ALA A 67 -6.72 22.02 -1.56
N ALA A 68 -6.35 22.93 -2.46
CA ALA A 68 -7.24 23.44 -3.50
C ALA A 68 -7.66 22.34 -4.49
N GLU A 69 -6.73 21.48 -4.90
CA GLU A 69 -7.03 20.36 -5.81
C GLU A 69 -7.82 19.24 -5.15
N ARG A 70 -7.53 18.93 -3.88
CA ARG A 70 -8.31 18.04 -3.02
C ARG A 70 -9.75 18.54 -2.85
N ALA A 71 -9.96 19.84 -2.70
CA ALA A 71 -11.31 20.41 -2.60
C ALA A 71 -12.11 20.26 -3.91
N LYS A 72 -11.45 20.33 -5.06
CA LYS A 72 -12.08 20.11 -6.38
C LYS A 72 -12.46 18.65 -6.61
N ASP A 73 -11.64 17.72 -6.13
CA ASP A 73 -11.89 16.28 -6.23
C ASP A 73 -11.58 15.57 -4.89
N PRO A 74 -12.55 15.54 -3.96
CA PRO A 74 -12.37 14.93 -2.65
C PRO A 74 -12.11 13.42 -2.70
N SER A 75 -12.44 12.74 -3.80
CA SER A 75 -12.22 11.29 -3.98
C SER A 75 -10.85 10.93 -4.57
N ALA A 76 -10.14 11.90 -5.17
CA ALA A 76 -8.87 11.62 -5.84
C ALA A 76 -7.82 11.03 -4.89
N VAL A 77 -6.86 10.30 -5.42
CA VAL A 77 -5.66 9.93 -4.66
C VAL A 77 -4.51 10.78 -5.14
N PHE A 78 -3.89 11.51 -4.21
CA PHE A 78 -2.71 12.31 -4.48
C PHE A 78 -1.50 11.61 -3.92
N TYR A 79 -0.37 11.79 -4.61
CA TYR A 79 0.88 11.15 -4.29
C TYR A 79 1.98 12.16 -4.13
N ILE A 80 2.80 11.96 -3.11
CA ILE A 80 4.12 12.55 -3.03
C ILE A 80 5.12 11.49 -3.45
N GLY A 81 5.91 11.81 -4.48
CA GLY A 81 6.95 10.95 -5.02
C GLY A 81 8.32 11.56 -4.89
N THR A 82 9.36 10.75 -4.78
CA THR A 82 10.74 11.24 -4.88
C THR A 82 11.05 11.63 -6.33
N THR A 83 11.72 12.76 -6.54
CA THR A 83 12.09 13.22 -7.90
C THR A 83 13.19 12.38 -8.55
N LYS A 84 13.94 11.64 -7.74
CA LYS A 84 15.02 10.75 -8.13
C LYS A 84 14.99 9.47 -7.29
N ASP A 85 15.70 8.46 -7.77
CA ASP A 85 15.91 7.23 -7.04
C ASP A 85 16.74 7.52 -5.79
N VAL A 86 16.23 7.10 -4.64
CA VAL A 86 16.87 7.26 -3.32
C VAL A 86 16.76 5.97 -2.54
N LYS A 87 17.49 5.81 -1.45
CA LYS A 87 17.21 4.72 -0.52
C LYS A 87 16.19 5.18 0.53
N LEU A 88 15.35 4.27 1.02
CA LEU A 88 14.35 4.59 2.04
C LEU A 88 14.97 5.21 3.29
N GLU A 89 16.15 4.75 3.71
CA GLU A 89 16.93 5.30 4.82
C GLU A 89 17.21 6.81 4.68
N SER A 90 17.40 7.31 3.46
CA SER A 90 17.65 8.73 3.20
C SER A 90 16.40 9.59 3.33
N ILE A 91 15.20 9.03 3.10
CA ILE A 91 13.93 9.69 3.37
C ILE A 91 13.74 9.82 4.88
N LEU A 92 14.01 8.74 5.61
CA LEU A 92 13.88 8.69 7.07
C LEU A 92 14.91 9.56 7.80
N ALA A 93 15.97 10.02 7.12
CA ALA A 93 16.96 10.95 7.67
C ALA A 93 16.42 12.37 7.90
N GLY A 94 15.20 12.69 7.42
CA GLY A 94 14.46 13.88 7.86
C GLY A 94 13.91 14.78 6.74
N SER A 95 14.40 14.64 5.50
CA SER A 95 13.89 15.38 4.35
C SER A 95 14.23 14.72 3.01
N PHE A 96 13.43 14.97 1.98
CA PHE A 96 13.73 14.56 0.60
C PHE A 96 13.11 15.50 -0.42
N GLU A 97 13.68 15.48 -1.64
CA GLU A 97 13.16 16.24 -2.78
C GLU A 97 12.01 15.47 -3.44
N ALA A 98 10.91 16.17 -3.69
CA ALA A 98 9.64 15.56 -4.03
C ALA A 98 8.90 16.22 -5.19
N MET A 99 7.90 15.49 -5.69
CA MET A 99 6.87 15.94 -6.60
C MET A 99 5.48 15.55 -6.09
N LEU A 100 4.47 16.34 -6.46
CA LEU A 100 3.06 16.15 -6.11
C LEU A 100 2.28 15.81 -7.38
N GLU A 101 1.62 14.66 -7.38
CA GLU A 101 0.89 14.13 -8.52
C GLU A 101 -0.52 13.69 -8.12
N LYS A 102 -1.49 13.76 -9.04
CA LYS A 102 -2.83 13.17 -8.88
C LYS A 102 -2.93 11.91 -9.70
N GLY A 103 -3.25 10.81 -9.02
CA GLY A 103 -3.21 9.47 -9.60
C GLY A 103 -1.78 8.95 -9.76
N LEU A 104 -1.69 7.68 -10.09
CA LEU A 104 -0.43 7.06 -10.48
C LEU A 104 -0.38 6.88 -12.01
N PRO A 105 0.81 6.73 -12.61
CA PRO A 105 0.94 6.50 -14.05
C PRO A 105 0.22 5.22 -14.53
N ALA A 106 -0.68 5.30 -15.51
CA ALA A 106 -1.35 4.12 -16.06
C ALA A 106 -0.97 3.85 -17.53
N LYS A 107 -0.97 2.57 -17.92
CA LYS A 107 -0.58 2.12 -19.26
C LYS A 107 -1.49 2.73 -20.31
N ASN A 108 -0.90 3.23 -21.39
CA ASN A 108 -1.60 3.87 -22.49
C ASN A 108 -2.43 5.09 -22.06
N GLN A 109 -2.17 5.64 -20.88
CA GLN A 109 -2.73 6.91 -20.42
C GLN A 109 -1.62 7.96 -20.37
N PRO A 110 -1.96 9.25 -20.49
CA PRO A 110 -0.99 10.30 -20.25
C PRO A 110 -0.42 10.18 -18.82
N PRO A 111 0.82 10.67 -18.59
CA PRO A 111 1.40 10.71 -17.25
C PRO A 111 0.46 11.45 -16.29
N PRO A 112 0.48 11.11 -15.00
CA PRO A 112 -0.39 11.72 -14.01
C PRO A 112 -0.15 13.24 -13.98
N GLN A 113 -1.20 13.98 -13.67
CA GLN A 113 -1.10 15.42 -13.57
C GLN A 113 -0.16 15.79 -12.42
N ARG A 114 0.94 16.46 -12.75
CA ARG A 114 1.90 16.99 -11.78
C ARG A 114 1.56 18.43 -11.42
N TYR A 115 1.38 18.68 -10.14
CA TYR A 115 1.01 20.00 -9.61
C TYR A 115 2.21 20.78 -9.06
N ALA A 116 3.20 20.06 -8.53
CA ALA A 116 4.45 20.65 -8.04
C ALA A 116 5.61 19.65 -8.21
N SER A 117 6.83 20.15 -8.33
CA SER A 117 8.05 19.34 -8.45
C SER A 117 9.23 20.06 -7.81
N ASN A 118 10.26 19.31 -7.43
CA ASN A 118 11.54 19.79 -6.91
C ASN A 118 11.39 20.63 -5.63
N PHE A 119 10.39 20.30 -4.81
CA PHE A 119 10.19 20.89 -3.50
C PHE A 119 10.72 19.97 -2.40
N GLN A 120 11.03 20.52 -1.22
CA GLN A 120 11.52 19.74 -0.10
C GLN A 120 10.37 19.35 0.84
N VAL A 121 10.21 18.05 1.08
CA VAL A 121 9.46 17.53 2.23
C VAL A 121 10.39 17.53 3.43
N THR A 122 9.95 18.04 4.57
CA THR A 122 10.81 18.22 5.77
C THR A 122 10.11 17.76 7.05
N ASN A 123 10.83 17.80 8.18
CA ASN A 123 10.31 17.45 9.51
C ASN A 123 9.66 16.05 9.53
N ILE A 124 10.27 15.12 8.81
CA ILE A 124 9.75 13.76 8.67
C ILE A 124 9.83 13.05 10.02
N LYS A 125 8.69 12.52 10.47
CA LYS A 125 8.58 11.70 11.67
C LYS A 125 7.77 10.46 11.34
N ALA A 126 8.35 9.29 11.56
CA ALA A 126 7.64 8.03 11.42
C ALA A 126 6.65 7.85 12.58
N LEU A 127 5.37 7.71 12.24
CA LEU A 127 4.33 7.23 13.15
C LEU A 127 4.38 5.70 13.20
N LYS A 128 4.58 5.08 12.04
CA LYS A 128 4.82 3.64 11.89
C LYS A 128 5.91 3.42 10.86
N ASN A 129 6.86 2.54 11.18
CA ASN A 129 7.91 2.05 10.31
C ASN A 129 8.11 0.57 10.62
N SER A 130 7.19 -0.26 10.15
CA SER A 130 7.17 -1.69 10.44
C SER A 130 7.61 -2.46 9.19
N PRO A 131 8.70 -3.24 9.23
CA PRO A 131 9.03 -4.15 8.15
C PRO A 131 7.93 -5.21 7.99
N ILE A 132 7.65 -5.58 6.74
CA ILE A 132 6.63 -6.58 6.36
C ILE A 132 7.26 -7.77 5.62
N ASP A 133 8.55 -8.04 5.86
CA ASP A 133 9.17 -9.29 5.45
C ASP A 133 8.48 -10.49 6.09
N SER A 134 8.49 -11.65 5.41
CA SER A 134 7.81 -12.87 5.88
C SER A 134 8.16 -13.32 7.31
N LYS A 135 9.35 -13.00 7.82
CA LYS A 135 9.76 -13.30 9.20
C LYS A 135 9.10 -12.42 10.28
N TYR A 136 8.51 -11.29 9.87
CA TYR A 136 7.81 -10.34 10.73
C TYR A 136 6.29 -10.42 10.59
N LEU A 137 5.79 -11.24 9.66
CA LEU A 137 4.36 -11.46 9.47
C LEU A 137 3.83 -12.52 10.43
N ASP A 138 2.59 -12.32 10.85
CA ASP A 138 1.80 -13.28 11.59
C ASP A 138 1.52 -14.52 10.70
N PRO A 139 1.54 -15.73 11.28
CA PRO A 139 1.28 -16.96 10.53
C PRO A 139 -0.18 -17.11 10.09
N SER A 140 -1.08 -16.30 10.65
CA SER A 140 -2.51 -16.28 10.33
C SER A 140 -3.05 -14.86 10.44
N PHE A 141 -4.11 -14.54 9.70
CA PHE A 141 -4.82 -13.28 9.89
C PHE A 141 -5.38 -13.17 11.31
N PRO A 142 -5.40 -11.95 11.88
CA PRO A 142 -6.08 -11.72 13.14
C PRO A 142 -7.59 -11.96 13.02
N ASP A 143 -8.23 -12.22 14.16
CA ASP A 143 -9.68 -12.43 14.20
C ASP A 143 -10.46 -11.18 13.80
N TYR A 144 -9.95 -9.99 14.07
CA TYR A 144 -10.57 -8.71 13.73
C TYR A 144 -9.65 -7.91 12.82
N MET A 145 -10.24 -7.04 12.02
CA MET A 145 -9.47 -6.11 11.20
C MET A 145 -9.07 -4.86 12.00
N TYR A 146 -7.78 -4.52 11.95
CA TYR A 146 -7.20 -3.41 12.70
C TYR A 146 -6.62 -2.33 11.78
N PHE A 147 -6.75 -1.08 12.19
CA PHE A 147 -6.25 0.08 11.48
C PHE A 147 -5.46 0.97 12.43
N TYR A 148 -4.37 1.58 11.96
CA TYR A 148 -3.81 2.75 12.62
C TYR A 148 -4.76 3.94 12.45
N LEU A 149 -4.99 4.72 13.51
CA LEU A 149 -5.77 5.95 13.52
C LEU A 149 -4.88 7.11 13.96
N TYR A 150 -4.72 8.10 13.10
CA TYR A 150 -3.82 9.24 13.32
C TYR A 150 -4.39 10.50 12.68
N GLY A 151 -3.74 11.64 12.90
CA GLY A 151 -4.14 12.91 12.30
C GLY A 151 -4.14 14.06 13.28
N THR A 152 -5.00 15.04 13.01
CA THR A 152 -5.30 16.16 13.90
C THR A 152 -6.70 15.98 14.50
N LYS A 153 -7.11 16.88 15.41
CA LYS A 153 -8.50 16.91 15.90
C LYS A 153 -9.51 17.09 14.76
N ASP A 154 -9.16 17.85 13.74
CA ASP A 154 -10.07 18.23 12.66
C ASP A 154 -10.04 17.20 11.52
N GLN A 155 -8.87 16.62 11.23
CA GLN A 155 -8.70 15.65 10.15
C GLN A 155 -8.03 14.38 10.66
N LYS A 156 -8.80 13.28 10.71
CA LYS A 156 -8.35 11.96 11.14
C LYS A 156 -8.20 11.05 9.92
N HIS A 157 -7.31 10.09 10.01
CA HIS A 157 -6.91 9.20 8.93
C HIS A 157 -6.77 7.78 9.44
N ILE A 158 -7.01 6.81 8.56
CA ILE A 158 -6.76 5.41 8.86
C ILE A 158 -5.93 4.71 7.80
N GLU A 159 -5.14 3.74 8.24
CA GLU A 159 -4.36 2.83 7.42
C GLU A 159 -4.44 1.41 7.99
N HIS A 160 -4.80 0.43 7.16
CA HIS A 160 -4.94 -0.96 7.58
C HIS A 160 -3.62 -1.57 8.06
N MET A 161 -3.60 -2.24 9.20
CA MET A 161 -2.39 -2.90 9.72
C MET A 161 -2.03 -4.13 8.87
N LEU A 162 -0.85 -4.15 8.25
CA LEU A 162 -0.41 -5.22 7.36
C LEU A 162 0.38 -6.28 8.13
N VAL A 163 -0.33 -7.11 8.90
CA VAL A 163 0.31 -8.09 9.80
C VAL A 163 0.43 -9.50 9.19
N SER A 164 -0.32 -9.82 8.15
CA SER A 164 -0.30 -11.13 7.46
C SER A 164 -0.37 -10.95 5.94
N SER A 165 0.12 -11.92 5.17
CA SER A 165 0.08 -11.95 3.69
C SER A 165 -0.67 -13.18 3.18
N SER A 166 -1.38 -13.14 2.04
CA SER A 166 -1.66 -12.01 1.14
C SER A 166 -2.72 -11.05 1.67
N ASN A 167 -2.58 -9.74 1.46
CA ASN A 167 -3.43 -8.73 2.10
C ASN A 167 -4.00 -7.69 1.10
N ALA A 168 -4.69 -6.67 1.57
CA ALA A 168 -5.00 -5.46 0.82
C ALA A 168 -4.53 -4.23 1.62
N GLN A 169 -3.86 -3.29 0.96
CA GLN A 169 -3.65 -1.96 1.51
C GLN A 169 -4.98 -1.23 1.47
N LEU A 170 -5.47 -0.76 2.63
CA LEU A 170 -6.72 -0.05 2.75
C LEU A 170 -6.47 1.25 3.51
N THR A 171 -6.62 2.38 2.82
CA THR A 171 -6.32 3.72 3.32
C THR A 171 -7.55 4.60 3.17
N SER A 172 -7.87 5.41 4.17
CA SER A 172 -8.88 6.46 4.03
C SER A 172 -8.43 7.72 4.78
N ASP A 173 -8.54 8.87 4.12
CA ASP A 173 -8.32 10.16 4.77
C ASP A 173 -9.64 10.77 5.27
N GLN A 174 -9.52 11.82 6.10
CA GLN A 174 -10.62 12.59 6.68
C GLN A 174 -11.83 11.75 7.13
N VAL A 175 -11.56 10.70 7.91
CA VAL A 175 -12.62 9.86 8.49
C VAL A 175 -13.38 10.65 9.56
N ASP A 176 -14.70 10.48 9.59
CA ASP A 176 -15.54 11.05 10.64
C ASP A 176 -15.69 10.02 11.76
N LEU A 177 -15.34 10.41 12.98
CA LEU A 177 -15.34 9.54 14.15
C LEU A 177 -16.28 10.10 15.21
N GLN A 178 -17.34 9.36 15.48
CA GLN A 178 -18.35 9.70 16.47
C GLN A 178 -18.25 8.72 17.64
N LEU A 179 -17.74 9.19 18.78
CA LEU A 179 -17.60 8.38 19.98
C LEU A 179 -18.94 8.25 20.71
N SER A 180 -19.31 7.03 21.07
CA SER A 180 -20.48 6.73 21.90
C SER A 180 -20.11 6.43 23.35
N SER A 181 -18.84 6.11 23.63
CA SER A 181 -18.31 5.90 24.97
C SER A 181 -16.81 6.15 25.06
N GLY A 182 -16.30 6.30 26.29
CA GLY A 182 -14.89 6.54 26.57
C GLY A 182 -14.50 8.02 26.59
N SER A 183 -13.18 8.27 26.62
CA SER A 183 -12.64 9.62 26.66
C SER A 183 -12.50 10.22 25.26
N ALA A 184 -12.62 11.54 25.16
CA ALA A 184 -12.25 12.25 23.94
C ALA A 184 -10.77 12.00 23.62
N LEU A 185 -10.47 11.76 22.34
CA LEU A 185 -9.10 11.53 21.88
C LEU A 185 -8.33 12.85 21.90
N SER A 186 -7.17 12.89 22.55
CA SER A 186 -6.32 14.07 22.57
C SER A 186 -5.52 14.22 21.27
N GLU A 187 -5.00 15.43 21.00
CA GLU A 187 -4.03 15.62 19.91
C GLU A 187 -2.78 14.77 20.10
N ALA A 188 -2.35 14.57 21.35
CA ALA A 188 -1.19 13.75 21.66
C ALA A 188 -1.43 12.27 21.32
N ASP A 189 -2.65 11.77 21.51
CA ASP A 189 -3.04 10.41 21.12
C ASP A 189 -2.98 10.26 19.59
N LEU A 190 -3.62 11.19 18.86
CA LEU A 190 -3.66 11.16 17.40
C LEU A 190 -2.28 11.37 16.75
N ALA A 191 -1.41 12.17 17.39
CA ALA A 191 -0.04 12.39 16.93
C ALA A 191 0.87 11.17 17.14
N LYS A 192 0.59 10.33 18.15
CA LYS A 192 1.29 9.05 18.37
C LYS A 192 0.79 7.94 17.44
N GLY A 193 -0.48 8.01 17.05
CA GLY A 193 -1.17 6.93 16.37
C GLY A 193 -1.83 6.00 17.38
N LEU A 194 -3.14 5.85 17.24
CA LEU A 194 -3.98 4.89 17.95
C LEU A 194 -4.24 3.67 17.09
N ILE A 195 -4.85 2.65 17.66
CA ILE A 195 -5.34 1.49 16.90
C ILE A 195 -6.86 1.44 16.97
N VAL A 196 -7.49 1.26 15.82
CA VAL A 196 -8.92 1.04 15.64
C VAL A 196 -9.15 -0.42 15.28
N ARG A 197 -10.03 -1.09 16.01
CA ARG A 197 -10.59 -2.40 15.64
C ARG A 197 -11.95 -2.19 15.00
N LEU A 198 -12.21 -2.85 13.88
CA LEU A 198 -13.56 -2.95 13.32
C LEU A 198 -14.32 -4.08 14.04
N ASP A 199 -15.30 -3.74 14.87
CA ASP A 199 -15.91 -4.70 15.81
C ASP A 199 -16.72 -5.81 15.14
N ASN A 200 -17.15 -5.59 13.89
CA ASN A 200 -17.97 -6.53 13.13
C ASN A 200 -17.28 -7.06 11.87
N ILE A 201 -15.99 -6.76 11.67
CA ILE A 201 -15.25 -7.19 10.47
C ILE A 201 -14.10 -8.08 10.93
N HIS A 202 -14.21 -9.35 10.55
CA HIS A 202 -13.23 -10.37 10.83
C HIS A 202 -12.26 -10.49 9.64
N GLU A 203 -10.98 -10.17 9.86
CA GLU A 203 -10.00 -10.09 8.77
C GLU A 203 -9.79 -11.46 8.11
N ASN A 204 -9.69 -12.52 8.91
CA ASN A 204 -9.60 -13.91 8.45
C ASN A 204 -10.80 -14.41 7.61
N ILE A 205 -11.94 -13.72 7.63
CA ILE A 205 -13.11 -14.03 6.80
C ILE A 205 -13.08 -13.21 5.49
N VAL A 206 -12.58 -11.98 5.56
CA VAL A 206 -12.54 -11.05 4.42
C VAL A 206 -11.34 -11.33 3.51
N LEU A 207 -10.19 -11.62 4.10
CA LEU A 207 -8.91 -11.73 3.41
C LEU A 207 -8.45 -13.19 3.28
N PRO A 208 -7.71 -13.51 2.21
CA PRO A 208 -7.33 -12.62 1.11
C PRO A 208 -8.49 -12.32 0.15
N VAL A 209 -8.53 -11.12 -0.40
CA VAL A 209 -9.41 -10.81 -1.54
C VAL A 209 -8.72 -11.19 -2.85
N LEU A 210 -9.50 -11.65 -3.83
CA LEU A 210 -9.00 -11.86 -5.19
C LEU A 210 -8.66 -10.51 -5.80
N PRO A 211 -7.43 -10.24 -6.25
CA PRO A 211 -7.12 -8.99 -6.92
C PRO A 211 -7.91 -8.87 -8.25
N PRO A 212 -8.31 -7.66 -8.67
CA PRO A 212 -8.06 -6.36 -8.05
C PRO A 212 -9.18 -5.91 -7.10
N ASN A 213 -9.87 -6.84 -6.42
CA ASN A 213 -11.05 -6.48 -5.65
C ASN A 213 -10.69 -5.68 -4.39
N THR A 214 -11.61 -4.79 -4.04
CA THR A 214 -11.68 -4.09 -2.76
C THR A 214 -12.71 -4.79 -1.87
N PRO A 215 -12.44 -4.98 -0.56
CA PRO A 215 -13.46 -5.47 0.35
C PRO A 215 -14.71 -4.57 0.32
N ALA A 216 -15.91 -5.16 0.17
CA ALA A 216 -17.15 -4.39 -0.03
C ALA A 216 -17.50 -3.42 1.11
N PHE A 217 -16.99 -3.64 2.32
CA PHE A 217 -17.18 -2.71 3.44
C PHE A 217 -16.26 -1.47 3.36
N PHE A 218 -15.23 -1.47 2.52
CA PHE A 218 -14.26 -0.39 2.45
C PHE A 218 -14.58 0.56 1.29
N THR A 219 -15.70 1.29 1.42
CA THR A 219 -16.22 2.22 0.41
C THR A 219 -16.53 3.59 1.01
N ALA A 220 -16.42 4.64 0.21
CA ALA A 220 -16.56 6.03 0.68
C ALA A 220 -17.89 6.27 1.40
N GLY A 221 -17.83 6.91 2.57
CA GLY A 221 -19.01 7.20 3.39
C GLY A 221 -19.61 6.00 4.14
N LYS A 222 -19.03 4.79 4.03
CA LYS A 222 -19.46 3.63 4.80
C LYS A 222 -19.21 3.86 6.29
N GLU A 223 -20.20 3.51 7.11
CA GLU A 223 -20.11 3.55 8.57
C GLU A 223 -19.76 2.18 9.13
N LEU A 224 -18.82 2.16 10.08
CA LEU A 224 -18.22 0.99 10.70
C LEU A 224 -18.26 1.16 12.21
N LYS A 225 -18.69 0.11 12.94
CA LYS A 225 -18.60 0.09 14.41
C LYS A 225 -17.16 -0.17 14.82
N VAL A 226 -16.66 0.63 15.74
CA VAL A 226 -15.24 0.61 16.11
C VAL A 226 -15.01 0.65 17.61
N SER A 227 -13.94 -0.03 18.00
CA SER A 227 -13.30 0.08 19.31
C SER A 227 -11.89 0.64 19.13
N ILE A 228 -11.48 1.56 20.01
CA ILE A 228 -10.23 2.31 19.90
C ILE A 228 -9.31 1.94 21.06
N PHE A 229 -8.04 1.73 20.76
CA PHE A 229 -7.01 1.30 21.69
C PHE A 229 -5.82 2.25 21.62
N GLN A 230 -5.13 2.41 22.75
CA GLN A 230 -3.77 2.91 22.72
C GLN A 230 -2.90 1.89 21.99
N ASP A 231 -2.00 2.36 21.13
CA ASP A 231 -1.00 1.50 20.55
C ASP A 231 0.04 1.15 21.64
N PRO A 232 0.19 -0.12 22.02
CA PRO A 232 1.16 -0.52 23.04
C PRO A 232 2.59 -0.54 22.50
N HIS A 233 2.78 -0.36 21.19
CA HIS A 233 4.04 -0.55 20.50
C HIS A 233 4.71 0.77 20.10
N ALA A 234 6.04 0.75 20.03
CA ALA A 234 6.81 1.85 19.47
C ALA A 234 6.55 2.02 17.96
N ALA A 235 6.96 3.16 17.40
CA ALA A 235 6.79 3.47 15.98
C ALA A 235 7.55 2.50 15.06
N ASP A 236 8.68 1.95 15.51
CA ASP A 236 9.55 1.01 14.80
C ASP A 236 9.33 -0.45 15.20
N ALA A 237 8.27 -0.74 15.98
CA ALA A 237 7.92 -2.09 16.32
C ALA A 237 7.56 -2.91 15.08
N HIS A 238 7.87 -4.20 15.13
CA HIS A 238 7.63 -5.14 14.07
C HIS A 238 6.97 -6.40 14.63
N GLY A 239 6.22 -7.10 13.78
CA GLY A 239 5.63 -8.37 14.16
C GLY A 239 6.66 -9.50 14.31
N PRO A 240 6.18 -10.74 14.52
CA PRO A 240 4.76 -11.09 14.67
C PRO A 240 4.15 -10.61 16.00
N GLY A 241 2.83 -10.63 16.11
CA GLY A 241 2.07 -10.38 17.35
C GLY A 241 1.71 -8.92 17.60
N LEU A 242 1.69 -8.07 16.57
CA LEU A 242 1.32 -6.65 16.74
C LEU A 242 -0.11 -6.47 17.23
N THR A 243 -1.02 -7.39 16.89
CA THR A 243 -2.44 -7.33 17.28
C THR A 243 -2.77 -8.14 18.53
N ASP A 244 -1.88 -9.03 18.98
CA ASP A 244 -2.11 -9.93 20.12
C ASP A 244 -2.53 -9.19 21.41
N PRO A 245 -1.87 -8.07 21.81
CA PRO A 245 -2.25 -7.36 23.02
C PRO A 245 -3.68 -6.80 22.96
N LEU A 246 -4.19 -6.51 21.75
CA LEU A 246 -5.48 -5.85 21.55
C LEU A 246 -6.66 -6.79 21.74
N SER A 247 -6.45 -8.10 21.52
CA SER A 247 -7.48 -9.13 21.69
C SER A 247 -8.06 -9.18 23.11
N LYS A 248 -7.26 -8.80 24.11
CA LYS A 248 -7.61 -8.80 25.54
C LYS A 248 -7.66 -7.40 26.16
N ALA A 249 -7.23 -6.38 25.43
CA ALA A 249 -7.20 -5.01 25.93
C ALA A 249 -8.62 -4.46 26.10
N THR A 250 -8.79 -3.57 27.08
CA THR A 250 -9.99 -2.75 27.17
C THR A 250 -9.84 -1.54 26.25
N PRO A 251 -10.81 -1.26 25.36
CA PRO A 251 -10.74 -0.07 24.52
C PRO A 251 -10.84 1.21 25.36
N ILE A 252 -10.12 2.25 24.97
CA ILE A 252 -10.17 3.57 25.61
C ILE A 252 -11.41 4.36 25.19
N ALA A 253 -11.98 4.03 24.04
CA ALA A 253 -13.19 4.61 23.49
C ALA A 253 -13.83 3.65 22.47
N SER A 254 -15.10 3.86 22.18
CA SER A 254 -15.81 3.16 21.11
C SER A 254 -16.81 4.08 20.43
N GLY A 255 -17.23 3.71 19.23
CA GLY A 255 -18.10 4.56 18.43
C GLY A 255 -18.36 4.04 17.02
N THR A 256 -18.67 4.99 16.15
CA THR A 256 -18.85 4.77 14.71
C THR A 256 -17.80 5.56 13.96
N LEU A 257 -17.08 4.89 13.06
CA LEU A 257 -16.16 5.51 12.11
C LEU A 257 -16.80 5.48 10.72
N LYS A 258 -16.87 6.64 10.08
CA LYS A 258 -17.33 6.80 8.71
C LYS A 258 -16.16 7.07 7.81
N LEU A 259 -15.99 6.25 6.78
CA LEU A 259 -14.93 6.42 5.79
C LEU A 259 -15.10 7.75 5.04
N GLY A 260 -13.97 8.40 4.76
CA GLY A 260 -13.93 9.68 4.05
C GLY A 260 -14.33 9.55 2.59
N LYS A 261 -14.08 10.63 1.83
CA LYS A 261 -14.31 10.64 0.38
C LYS A 261 -13.19 9.95 -0.38
N MET A 262 -11.94 10.13 0.04
CA MET A 262 -10.81 9.37 -0.49
C MET A 262 -10.74 8.04 0.25
N VAL A 263 -10.86 6.98 -0.53
CA VAL A 263 -10.63 5.60 -0.12
C VAL A 263 -9.68 5.01 -1.16
N TYR A 264 -8.53 4.53 -0.71
CA TYR A 264 -7.57 3.80 -1.53
C TYR A 264 -7.57 2.34 -1.10
N ALA A 265 -7.62 1.45 -2.09
CA ALA A 265 -7.56 0.01 -1.87
C ALA A 265 -6.68 -0.63 -2.94
N ASP A 266 -5.69 -1.41 -2.50
CA ASP A 266 -4.81 -2.16 -3.38
C ASP A 266 -4.54 -3.57 -2.85
N SER A 267 -4.99 -4.56 -3.63
CA SER A 267 -4.67 -5.98 -3.44
C SER A 267 -3.74 -6.51 -4.54
N VAL A 268 -3.34 -5.68 -5.50
CA VAL A 268 -2.53 -6.07 -6.66
C VAL A 268 -1.06 -5.78 -6.41
N LEU A 269 -0.70 -4.52 -6.15
CA LEU A 269 0.69 -4.10 -5.99
C LEU A 269 1.27 -4.66 -4.69
N LEU A 270 0.53 -4.58 -3.59
CA LEU A 270 0.93 -5.13 -2.28
C LEU A 270 1.34 -6.61 -2.36
N ASN A 271 0.53 -7.43 -3.03
CA ASN A 271 0.79 -8.87 -3.19
C ASN A 271 1.63 -9.21 -4.43
N GLY A 272 1.95 -8.21 -5.25
CA GLY A 272 2.60 -8.40 -6.54
C GLY A 272 3.96 -9.05 -6.37
N ASN A 273 4.26 -10.05 -7.21
CA ASN A 273 5.56 -10.70 -7.26
C ASN A 273 6.32 -10.34 -8.54
N PRO A 274 7.19 -9.33 -8.56
CA PRO A 274 7.77 -8.84 -9.80
C PRO A 274 8.86 -9.77 -10.37
N ALA A 275 8.84 -9.95 -11.67
CA ALA A 275 9.82 -10.63 -12.50
C ALA A 275 10.97 -9.67 -12.87
N LEU A 276 12.04 -10.23 -13.45
CA LEU A 276 13.24 -9.48 -13.84
C LEU A 276 12.99 -8.40 -14.90
N ASP A 277 11.96 -8.57 -15.73
CA ASP A 277 11.52 -7.59 -16.73
C ASP A 277 10.53 -6.56 -16.15
N GLY A 278 10.28 -6.62 -14.84
CA GLY A 278 9.37 -5.75 -14.11
C GLY A 278 7.93 -6.20 -14.14
N THR A 279 7.55 -7.17 -14.96
CA THR A 279 6.17 -7.67 -14.96
C THR A 279 5.87 -8.40 -13.65
N LEU A 280 4.64 -8.37 -13.13
CA LEU A 280 4.32 -9.34 -12.07
C LEU A 280 4.27 -10.72 -12.68
N GLU A 281 4.91 -11.67 -12.02
CA GLU A 281 4.46 -13.05 -12.08
C GLU A 281 3.03 -13.05 -11.53
N VAL A 282 2.07 -12.96 -12.44
CA VAL A 282 0.70 -13.33 -12.12
C VAL A 282 0.80 -14.81 -11.80
N ASN A 283 0.70 -15.16 -10.53
CA ASN A 283 0.23 -16.49 -10.19
C ASN A 283 -1.15 -16.55 -10.82
N GLU A 284 -1.25 -17.07 -12.04
CA GLU A 284 -2.50 -17.61 -12.52
C GLU A 284 -2.94 -18.55 -11.40
N GLY A 285 -3.90 -18.07 -10.60
CA GLY A 285 -4.42 -18.83 -9.50
C GLY A 285 -4.79 -20.17 -10.09
N VAL A 286 -4.14 -21.22 -9.57
CA VAL A 286 -4.48 -22.63 -9.66
C VAL A 286 -5.89 -22.83 -10.22
N SER A 287 -6.01 -22.82 -11.53
CA SER A 287 -7.23 -23.15 -12.24
C SER A 287 -6.82 -24.15 -13.31
N GLY A 288 -7.17 -25.41 -13.07
CA GLY A 288 -7.23 -26.43 -14.10
C GLY A 288 -6.30 -27.62 -13.97
N ASN A 289 -5.12 -27.51 -13.34
CA ASN A 289 -4.13 -28.59 -13.44
C ASN A 289 -4.02 -29.44 -12.16
N THR A 290 -4.27 -30.73 -12.31
CA THR A 290 -4.01 -31.79 -11.34
C THR A 290 -2.52 -31.91 -11.02
N LEU A 291 -2.17 -32.51 -9.87
CA LEU A 291 -0.77 -32.77 -9.46
C LEU A 291 0.02 -33.54 -10.54
N GLU A 292 -0.68 -34.40 -11.28
CA GLU A 292 -0.13 -35.24 -12.34
C GLU A 292 0.16 -34.43 -13.62
N GLU A 293 -0.66 -33.44 -13.94
CA GLU A 293 -0.41 -32.47 -15.03
C GLU A 293 0.76 -31.54 -14.70
N ARG A 294 0.90 -31.15 -13.42
CA ARG A 294 2.06 -30.38 -12.94
C ARG A 294 3.37 -31.18 -13.10
N LEU A 295 3.38 -32.45 -12.70
CA LEU A 295 4.54 -33.34 -12.84
C LEU A 295 4.85 -33.66 -14.32
N THR A 296 3.84 -33.69 -15.18
CA THR A 296 4.00 -33.95 -16.63
C THR A 296 4.53 -32.73 -17.38
N ALA A 297 4.13 -31.51 -17.00
CA ALA A 297 4.67 -30.26 -17.56
C ALA A 297 6.17 -30.09 -17.21
N THR A 298 6.58 -30.44 -16.00
CA THR A 298 8.01 -30.44 -15.60
C THR A 298 8.83 -31.49 -16.38
N ARG A 299 8.20 -32.56 -16.87
CA ARG A 299 8.85 -33.58 -17.71
C ARG A 299 8.99 -33.21 -19.19
N ARG A 300 8.17 -32.27 -19.71
CA ARG A 300 8.15 -31.91 -21.14
C ARG A 300 9.12 -30.79 -21.56
N ASN A 301 9.68 -30.01 -20.63
CA ASN A 301 10.59 -28.90 -20.96
C ASN A 301 12.09 -29.28 -20.98
N PHE A 302 12.43 -30.57 -21.11
CA PHE A 302 13.78 -31.01 -21.46
C PHE A 302 13.92 -31.13 -22.98
N VAL A 303 13.88 -29.99 -23.69
CA VAL A 303 14.50 -29.88 -25.01
C VAL A 303 15.50 -28.75 -24.93
N ALA A 304 16.75 -29.06 -25.26
CA ALA A 304 17.85 -28.11 -25.22
C ALA A 304 17.73 -27.14 -26.39
N GLU A 305 17.72 -25.84 -26.10
CA GLU A 305 18.01 -24.81 -27.10
C GLU A 305 19.13 -23.89 -26.63
N ASP A 306 19.87 -23.46 -27.65
CA ASP A 306 21.31 -23.25 -27.69
C ASP A 306 21.79 -21.93 -27.08
N ASN A 307 23.09 -21.89 -26.79
CA ASN A 307 23.78 -20.80 -26.13
C ASN A 307 23.79 -19.48 -26.94
N GLN A 308 23.42 -18.37 -26.30
CA GLN A 308 24.00 -17.07 -26.63
C GLN A 308 24.50 -16.35 -25.39
N HIS A 309 25.79 -16.00 -25.46
CA HIS A 309 26.58 -15.26 -24.50
C HIS A 309 26.06 -13.83 -24.43
N VAL A 310 25.75 -13.30 -23.23
CA VAL A 310 25.40 -11.88 -23.07
C VAL A 310 26.18 -11.27 -21.91
N ASP A 311 26.88 -10.21 -22.29
CA ASP A 311 27.90 -9.45 -21.59
C ASP A 311 27.36 -8.74 -20.32
N SER A 312 28.18 -8.71 -19.28
CA SER A 312 27.78 -8.40 -17.89
C SER A 312 27.62 -6.91 -17.55
N TYR A 313 27.63 -6.02 -18.55
CA TYR A 313 27.69 -4.56 -18.33
C TYR A 313 26.37 -3.80 -18.55
N TYR A 314 25.34 -4.42 -19.16
CA TYR A 314 24.07 -3.75 -19.49
C TYR A 314 22.98 -3.80 -18.39
N LYS A 315 23.14 -4.61 -17.34
CA LYS A 315 22.08 -4.91 -16.35
C LYS A 315 21.78 -3.84 -15.28
N ARG A 316 22.40 -2.65 -15.35
CA ARG A 316 22.10 -1.55 -14.42
C ARG A 316 21.00 -0.62 -14.91
N ARG A 317 20.77 -0.52 -16.23
CA ARG A 317 19.72 0.35 -16.82
C ARG A 317 18.37 -0.34 -16.93
N ASP A 318 18.34 -1.67 -17.03
CA ASP A 318 17.09 -2.43 -17.20
C ASP A 318 16.29 -2.60 -15.90
N LYS A 319 16.95 -2.53 -14.73
CA LYS A 319 16.28 -2.52 -13.41
C LYS A 319 15.31 -1.36 -13.23
N GLN A 320 15.61 -0.23 -13.85
CA GLN A 320 14.92 1.05 -13.70
C GLN A 320 13.75 1.20 -14.68
N ALA A 321 13.88 0.61 -15.87
CA ALA A 321 12.82 0.59 -16.88
C ALA A 321 11.71 -0.42 -16.54
N ALA A 322 12.09 -1.57 -15.96
CA ALA A 322 11.20 -2.64 -15.53
C ALA A 322 10.11 -2.17 -14.53
N TRP A 323 10.50 -1.42 -13.50
CA TRP A 323 9.56 -0.92 -12.48
C TRP A 323 8.70 0.23 -12.99
N ARG A 324 9.26 1.19 -13.75
CA ARG A 324 8.47 2.25 -14.40
C ARG A 324 7.43 1.65 -15.34
N HIS A 325 7.84 0.66 -16.13
CA HIS A 325 6.94 -0.07 -17.01
C HIS A 325 5.88 -0.88 -16.25
N TYR A 326 6.12 -1.27 -15.00
CA TYR A 326 5.21 -2.05 -14.17
C TYR A 326 4.13 -1.23 -13.47
N VAL A 327 4.54 -0.13 -12.83
CA VAL A 327 3.66 0.93 -12.32
C VAL A 327 2.75 1.33 -13.49
N GLU A 328 3.32 1.69 -14.64
CA GLU A 328 2.55 1.93 -15.85
C GLU A 328 1.64 0.72 -16.22
N LYS A 329 2.13 -0.53 -16.25
CA LYS A 329 1.41 -1.72 -16.75
C LYS A 329 0.19 -2.17 -15.92
N ASN A 330 0.13 -1.94 -14.61
CA ASN A 330 -0.90 -2.58 -13.74
C ASN A 330 -1.77 -1.60 -12.95
N LEU A 331 -1.56 -0.29 -13.12
CA LEU A 331 -2.34 0.72 -12.41
C LEU A 331 -3.75 0.95 -12.96
N SER A 332 -4.04 0.55 -14.21
CA SER A 332 -5.41 0.60 -14.75
C SER A 332 -6.39 -0.37 -14.06
N SER A 333 -5.88 -1.32 -13.27
CA SER A 333 -6.70 -2.26 -12.49
C SER A 333 -6.79 -1.91 -11.00
N ILE A 334 -6.04 -0.91 -10.51
CA ILE A 334 -6.21 -0.42 -9.14
C ILE A 334 -7.42 0.52 -9.14
N GLY A 335 -8.40 0.24 -8.28
CA GLY A 335 -9.76 0.76 -8.38
C GLY A 335 -9.86 2.29 -8.50
N HIS A 336 -10.21 2.76 -9.69
CA HIS A 336 -10.93 4.02 -9.87
C HIS A 336 -12.41 3.78 -9.62
N ASP A 337 -12.84 3.72 -8.36
CA ASP A 337 -14.27 3.90 -8.06
C ASP A 337 -14.58 5.41 -8.09
N THR A 338 -14.54 5.99 -9.28
CA THR A 338 -15.16 7.30 -9.53
C THR A 338 -16.66 7.10 -9.46
N ALA A 339 -17.30 7.64 -8.43
CA ALA A 339 -18.74 7.71 -8.32
C ALA A 339 -19.36 8.29 -9.61
N GLY A 340 -20.14 7.48 -10.34
CA GLY A 340 -20.68 7.88 -11.64
C GLY A 340 -21.96 7.15 -12.04
N VAL A 341 -23.10 7.79 -11.74
CA VAL A 341 -24.36 7.85 -12.52
C VAL A 341 -25.03 6.51 -12.89
N ARG A 342 -26.14 6.19 -12.21
CA ARG A 342 -27.12 5.19 -12.66
C ARG A 342 -27.77 5.63 -13.99
N PRO A 343 -27.91 4.74 -15.00
CA PRO A 343 -28.81 4.99 -16.10
C PRO A 343 -30.27 4.83 -15.62
N GLN A 344 -31.10 5.83 -15.89
CA GLN A 344 -32.55 5.70 -15.80
C GLN A 344 -33.01 4.55 -16.71
N ARG A 345 -33.69 3.56 -16.14
CA ARG A 345 -34.50 2.61 -16.91
C ARG A 345 -35.81 3.29 -17.28
N SER A 346 -36.00 3.56 -18.56
CA SER A 346 -37.28 3.86 -19.17
C SER A 346 -38.19 2.64 -19.08
N HIS A 347 -39.38 2.82 -18.52
CA HIS A 347 -40.50 1.89 -18.68
C HIS A 347 -41.07 2.04 -20.09
N HIS A 348 -41.13 0.95 -20.86
CA HIS A 348 -42.12 0.77 -21.90
C HIS A 348 -42.56 -0.70 -21.96
N HIS A 349 -43.87 -0.84 -21.77
CA HIS A 349 -44.79 -1.96 -22.00
C HIS A 349 -44.57 -3.30 -21.31
#